data_AF-A0A8C4WU45-F1
#
_entry.id   AF-A0A8C4WU45-F1
#
_cell.length_a   1.000
_cell.length_b   1.000
_cell.length_c   1.000
_cell.angle_alpha   90.00
_cell.angle_beta   90.00
_cell.angle_gamma   90.00
#
_symmetry.space_group_name_H-M   'P 1'
#
loop_
_entity.id
_entity.type
_entity.pdbx_description
1 polymer ?
#
loop_
_entity_poly.entity_id
_entity_poly.type
_entity_poly.pdbx_seq_one_letter_code
_entity_poly.pdbx_strand_id
1 'polypeptide(L)'
;MLWNVEEHRYGLSQEKHELKRELSSPLSTAVAEELSFLQKFWELQSKMLTVRSHEQEHKYSSTALQWLTLDTSIAYWMHPKSNAQIHLLPNSVIWGSSSLALIAYLVTLIFYLLRRRRCIYDIPEECHQCLASFVTAS
;
A
#
# COMPACT_ATOMS: atom_id res chain seq x y z
N MET A 1 14.58 26.23 13.07
CA MET A 1 15.85 26.05 12.36
C MET A 1 16.74 25.22 13.25
N LEU A 2 16.95 23.96 12.90
CA LEU A 2 17.87 23.05 13.58
C LEU A 2 18.92 22.67 12.53
N TRP A 3 20.16 23.06 12.75
CA TRP A 3 21.27 22.79 11.84
C TRP A 3 22.21 21.82 12.54
N ASN A 4 22.48 20.68 11.90
CA ASN A 4 23.51 19.75 12.34
C ASN A 4 24.69 19.82 11.38
N VAL A 5 25.92 19.76 11.89
CA VAL A 5 27.13 19.73 11.06
C VAL A 5 27.46 18.27 10.78
N GLU A 6 27.00 17.77 9.64
CA GLU A 6 27.23 16.37 9.23
C GLU A 6 28.63 16.15 8.63
N GLU A 7 29.24 17.18 8.03
CA GLU A 7 30.59 17.11 7.46
C GLU A 7 31.48 18.27 7.92
N HIS A 8 32.61 17.96 8.57
CA HIS A 8 33.71 18.90 8.79
C HIS A 8 34.75 18.70 7.68
N ARG A 9 34.65 19.45 6.57
CA ARG A 9 35.73 19.50 5.56
C ARG A 9 36.69 20.64 5.87
N TYR A 10 37.93 20.33 6.26
CA TYR A 10 39.02 21.30 6.32
C TYR A 10 39.67 21.40 4.93
N GLY A 11 39.63 22.57 4.30
CA GLY A 11 40.24 22.80 2.99
C GLY A 11 41.75 23.01 3.10
N LEU A 12 42.55 21.96 2.91
CA LEU A 12 44.00 22.06 2.70
C LEU A 12 44.50 21.04 1.64
N SER A 13 44.69 21.51 0.41
CA SER A 13 45.73 21.18 -0.60
C SER A 13 46.44 19.78 -0.65
N GLN A 14 45.86 18.66 -0.21
CA GLN A 14 46.42 17.29 -0.35
C GLN A 14 45.47 16.29 -1.05
N GLU A 15 44.62 16.81 -1.95
CA GLU A 15 43.34 16.25 -2.41
C GLU A 15 43.28 14.89 -3.15
N LYS A 16 44.38 14.27 -3.61
CA LYS A 16 44.25 13.05 -4.46
C LYS A 16 44.64 11.74 -3.80
N HIS A 17 45.60 11.78 -2.88
CA HIS A 17 46.11 10.56 -2.24
C HIS A 17 45.31 10.19 -0.98
N GLU A 18 44.67 11.18 -0.35
CA GLU A 18 43.77 11.01 0.80
C GLU A 18 42.38 10.60 0.33
N LEU A 19 41.87 11.15 -0.77
CA LEU A 19 40.57 10.79 -1.35
C LEU A 19 40.47 9.29 -1.72
N LYS A 20 41.55 8.68 -2.23
CA LYS A 20 41.59 7.23 -2.48
C LYS A 20 41.64 6.41 -1.18
N ARG A 21 42.21 6.96 -0.11
CA ARG A 21 42.22 6.30 1.21
C ARG A 21 40.86 6.42 1.90
N GLU A 22 40.20 7.56 1.79
CA GLU A 22 38.83 7.78 2.30
C GLU A 22 37.77 7.00 1.53
N LEU A 23 37.91 6.85 0.20
CA LEU A 23 37.06 5.98 -0.61
C LEU A 23 37.26 4.48 -0.28
N SER A 24 38.43 4.12 0.27
CA SER A 24 38.78 2.75 0.68
C SER A 24 38.53 2.45 2.16
N SER A 25 38.36 3.47 2.99
CA SER A 25 37.84 3.27 4.33
C SER A 25 36.36 2.88 4.21
N PRO A 26 35.89 1.84 4.91
CA PRO A 26 34.46 1.60 5.01
C PRO A 26 33.86 2.91 5.51
N LEU A 27 32.96 3.49 4.71
CA LEU A 27 32.29 4.76 4.95
C LEU A 27 32.11 4.91 6.46
N SER A 28 32.91 5.80 7.07
CA SER A 28 32.91 6.01 8.50
C SER A 28 31.44 6.23 8.87
N THR A 29 30.84 5.26 9.56
CA THR A 29 29.46 5.36 10.01
C THR A 29 29.46 6.51 10.98
N ALA A 30 29.24 7.72 10.43
CA ALA A 30 29.17 8.97 11.14
C ALA A 30 28.33 8.70 12.37
N VAL A 31 29.01 8.77 13.53
CA VAL A 31 28.53 8.47 14.87
C VAL A 31 27.03 8.20 14.87
N ALA A 32 26.67 6.94 14.63
CA ALA A 32 25.33 6.50 14.89
C ALA A 32 25.22 6.58 16.40
N GLU A 33 24.80 7.73 16.93
CA GLU A 33 24.12 7.74 18.22
C GLU A 33 23.19 6.54 18.19
N GLU A 34 23.24 5.68 19.22
CA GLU A 34 22.45 4.46 19.29
C GLU A 34 20.96 4.80 19.36
N LEU A 35 20.41 5.21 18.22
CA LEU A 35 19.00 5.47 18.01
C LEU A 35 18.30 4.17 18.33
N SER A 36 17.38 4.25 19.28
CA SER A 36 16.56 3.11 19.68
C SER A 36 15.85 2.54 18.45
N PHE A 37 15.65 1.22 18.42
CA PHE A 37 14.94 0.54 17.35
C PHE A 37 13.61 1.22 17.01
N LEU A 38 12.88 1.71 18.02
CA LEU A 38 11.60 2.40 17.83
C LEU A 38 11.74 3.74 17.11
N GLN A 39 12.83 4.48 17.34
CA GLN A 39 13.10 5.73 16.63
C GLN A 39 13.36 5.46 15.15
N LYS A 40 14.20 4.45 14.85
CA LYS A 40 14.47 4.02 13.46
C LYS A 40 13.20 3.50 12.78
N PHE A 41 12.39 2.72 13.49
CA PHE A 41 11.12 2.21 12.97
C PHE A 41 10.16 3.36 12.65
N TRP A 42 9.99 4.31 13.57
CA TRP A 42 9.09 5.45 13.37
C TRP A 42 9.58 6.37 12.24
N GLU A 43 10.88 6.61 12.16
CA GLU A 43 11.48 7.37 11.06
C GLU A 43 11.23 6.68 9.71
N LEU A 44 11.43 5.36 9.63
CA LEU A 44 11.16 4.58 8.44
C LEU A 44 9.68 4.62 8.04
N GLN A 45 8.76 4.39 9.00
CA GLN A 45 7.33 4.42 8.72
C GLN A 45 6.88 5.82 8.28
N SER A 46 7.39 6.86 8.94
CA SER A 46 7.12 8.26 8.55
C SER A 46 7.63 8.55 7.14
N LYS A 47 8.81 8.04 6.77
CA LYS A 47 9.34 8.14 5.40
C LYS A 47 8.50 7.35 4.41
N MET A 48 8.08 6.12 4.71
CA MET A 48 7.21 5.32 3.84
C MET A 48 5.84 6.00 3.59
N LEU A 49 5.27 6.65 4.61
CA LEU A 49 4.01 7.38 4.49
C LEU A 49 4.17 8.73 3.76
N THR A 50 5.33 9.38 3.90
CA THR A 50 5.60 10.72 3.34
C THR A 50 6.28 10.66 1.97
N VAL A 51 6.82 9.51 1.57
CA VAL A 51 7.21 9.22 0.19
C VAL A 51 5.95 9.31 -0.64
N ARG A 52 5.67 10.52 -1.11
CA ARG A 52 4.69 10.75 -2.13
C ARG A 52 5.20 10.02 -3.35
N SER A 53 4.42 9.02 -3.78
CA SER A 53 4.45 8.49 -5.13
C SER A 53 4.55 9.70 -6.05
N HIS A 54 5.75 9.98 -6.57
CA HIS A 54 5.90 10.95 -7.64
C HIS A 54 4.87 10.53 -8.68
N GLU A 55 3.93 11.43 -8.98
CA GLU A 55 2.89 11.24 -9.97
C GLU A 55 3.54 11.18 -11.35
N GLN A 56 4.33 10.14 -11.60
CA GLN A 56 4.47 9.62 -12.94
C GLN A 56 3.14 8.97 -13.21
N GLU A 57 2.29 9.69 -13.93
CA GLU A 57 1.03 9.22 -14.48
C GLU A 57 1.34 7.98 -15.34
N HIS A 58 1.47 6.83 -14.70
CA HIS A 58 1.81 5.60 -15.38
C HIS A 58 0.60 5.24 -16.23
N LYS A 59 0.80 5.07 -17.53
CA LYS A 59 -0.21 4.72 -18.54
C LYS A 59 -1.06 3.46 -18.20
N TYR A 60 -0.64 2.69 -17.18
CA TYR A 60 -1.30 1.49 -16.68
C TYR A 60 -1.81 1.63 -15.23
N SER A 61 -1.84 2.83 -14.68
CA SER A 61 -2.44 3.10 -13.37
C SER A 61 -3.95 2.95 -13.45
N SER A 62 -4.46 1.92 -12.79
CA SER A 62 -5.89 1.68 -12.65
C SER A 62 -6.46 2.43 -11.45
N THR A 63 -7.61 3.06 -11.61
CA THR A 63 -8.40 3.63 -10.50
C THR A 63 -9.15 2.52 -9.76
N ALA A 64 -9.41 2.66 -8.45
CA ALA A 64 -10.16 1.66 -7.68
C ALA A 64 -11.53 1.30 -8.28
N LEU A 65 -12.20 2.25 -8.94
CA LEU A 65 -13.46 2.00 -9.67
C LEU A 65 -13.26 1.16 -10.95
N GLN A 66 -12.09 1.25 -11.58
CA GLN A 66 -11.75 0.42 -12.74
C GLN A 66 -11.52 -1.04 -12.34
N TRP A 67 -11.13 -1.31 -11.09
CA TRP A 67 -11.07 -2.69 -10.58
C TRP A 67 -12.46 -3.32 -10.49
N LEU A 68 -13.46 -2.53 -10.09
CA LEU A 68 -14.83 -3.03 -10.00
C LEU A 68 -15.41 -3.33 -11.39
N THR A 69 -15.17 -2.45 -12.35
CA THR A 69 -15.65 -2.58 -13.74
C THR A 69 -14.81 -3.52 -14.60
N LEU A 70 -13.63 -3.92 -14.12
CA LEU A 70 -12.73 -4.85 -14.80
C LEU A 70 -12.28 -4.38 -16.20
N ASP A 71 -12.31 -3.07 -16.43
CA ASP A 71 -12.13 -2.48 -17.75
C ASP A 71 -10.64 -2.27 -18.11
N THR A 72 -9.74 -2.38 -17.12
CA THR A 72 -8.31 -2.15 -17.31
C THR A 72 -7.50 -3.43 -17.14
N SER A 73 -6.81 -3.82 -18.22
CA SER A 73 -5.81 -4.88 -18.21
C SER A 73 -4.42 -4.29 -17.96
N ILE A 74 -3.66 -4.85 -17.01
CA ILE A 74 -2.28 -4.43 -16.76
C ILE A 74 -1.34 -5.32 -17.60
N ALA A 75 -0.60 -4.68 -18.50
CA ALA A 75 0.41 -5.33 -19.31
C ALA A 75 1.73 -5.41 -18.53
N TYR A 76 2.17 -6.62 -18.16
CA TYR A 76 3.40 -6.81 -17.39
C TYR A 76 4.64 -6.80 -18.26
N TRP A 77 4.55 -7.39 -19.45
CA TRP A 77 5.71 -7.59 -20.30
C TRP A 77 5.31 -7.64 -21.77
N MET A 78 6.13 -7.03 -22.62
CA MET A 78 5.97 -7.04 -24.07
C MET A 78 7.32 -7.35 -24.72
N HIS A 79 7.38 -8.37 -25.58
CA HIS A 79 8.58 -8.69 -26.32
C HIS A 79 8.79 -7.69 -27.47
N PRO A 80 9.94 -6.98 -27.55
CA PRO A 80 10.17 -5.90 -28.53
C PRO A 80 10.30 -6.34 -30.00
N LYS A 81 10.10 -7.63 -30.31
CA LYS A 81 10.32 -8.18 -31.65
C LYS A 81 9.24 -9.16 -32.09
N SER A 82 8.69 -9.94 -31.16
CA SER A 82 7.64 -10.92 -31.46
C SER A 82 6.23 -10.45 -31.11
N ASN A 83 6.05 -9.22 -30.60
CA ASN A 83 4.76 -8.68 -30.13
C ASN A 83 4.02 -9.58 -29.13
N ALA A 84 4.71 -10.57 -28.53
CA ALA A 84 4.16 -11.38 -27.47
C ALA A 84 3.97 -10.50 -26.23
N GLN A 85 2.77 -10.51 -25.65
CA GLN A 85 2.43 -9.68 -24.51
C GLN A 85 1.77 -10.54 -23.43
N ILE A 86 2.22 -10.37 -22.19
CA ILE A 86 1.62 -11.02 -21.02
C ILE A 86 0.76 -9.98 -20.31
N HIS A 87 -0.55 -10.21 -20.36
CA HIS A 87 -1.55 -9.41 -19.67
C HIS A 87 -2.04 -10.16 -18.45
N LEU A 88 -2.17 -9.45 -17.32
CA LEU A 88 -2.87 -9.99 -16.17
C LEU A 88 -4.33 -9.59 -16.28
N LEU A 89 -5.13 -10.54 -16.74
CA LEU A 89 -6.57 -10.40 -16.92
C LEU A 89 -7.26 -11.25 -15.85
N PRO A 90 -8.05 -10.64 -14.96
CA PRO A 90 -8.94 -11.40 -14.09
C PRO A 90 -10.01 -12.12 -14.92
N ASN A 91 -10.46 -13.28 -14.45
CA ASN A 91 -11.56 -13.98 -15.09
C ASN A 91 -12.87 -13.22 -14.86
N SER A 92 -13.42 -12.63 -15.93
CA SER A 92 -14.63 -11.81 -15.89
C SER A 92 -15.85 -12.55 -15.33
N VAL A 93 -15.94 -13.87 -15.55
CA VAL A 93 -17.06 -14.69 -15.04
C VAL A 93 -16.98 -14.81 -13.52
N ILE A 94 -15.79 -15.13 -13.00
CA ILE A 94 -15.57 -15.26 -11.56
C ILE A 94 -15.78 -13.91 -10.87
N TRP A 95 -15.19 -12.84 -11.44
CA TRP A 95 -15.35 -11.49 -10.89
C TRP A 95 -16.81 -11.06 -10.86
N GLY A 96 -17.52 -11.18 -11.98
CA GLY A 96 -18.94 -10.83 -12.06
C GLY A 96 -19.81 -11.64 -11.09
N SER A 97 -19.55 -12.94 -10.96
CA SER A 97 -20.27 -13.79 -9.99
C SER A 97 -20.02 -13.37 -8.54
N SER A 98 -18.78 -12.99 -8.21
CA SER A 98 -18.41 -12.51 -6.87
C SER A 98 -19.07 -11.17 -6.56
N SER A 99 -19.05 -10.23 -7.51
CA SER A 99 -19.71 -8.93 -7.36
C SER A 99 -21.22 -9.07 -7.18
N LEU A 100 -21.85 -9.95 -7.98
CA LEU A 100 -23.29 -10.24 -7.85
C LEU A 100 -23.62 -10.85 -6.49
N ALA A 101 -22.84 -11.82 -6.02
CA ALA A 101 -23.02 -12.43 -4.71
C ALA A 101 -22.89 -11.40 -3.57
N LEU A 102 -21.93 -10.49 -3.67
CA LEU A 102 -21.75 -9.42 -2.68
C LEU A 102 -22.93 -8.45 -2.65
N ILE A 103 -23.43 -8.03 -3.82
CA ILE A 103 -24.62 -7.18 -3.92
C ILE A 103 -25.86 -7.90 -3.37
N ALA A 104 -26.06 -9.17 -3.74
CA ALA A 104 -27.19 -9.97 -3.24
C ALA A 104 -27.14 -10.12 -1.71
N TYR A 105 -25.93 -10.34 -1.14
CA TYR A 105 -25.73 -10.38 0.30
C TYR A 105 -26.07 -9.04 0.96
N LEU A 106 -25.57 -7.91 0.44
CA LEU A 106 -25.87 -6.58 0.98
C LEU A 106 -27.37 -6.26 0.93
N VAL A 107 -28.05 -6.58 -0.17
CA VAL A 107 -29.51 -6.40 -0.30
C VAL A 107 -30.24 -7.26 0.72
N THR A 108 -29.84 -8.52 0.88
CA THR A 108 -30.46 -9.43 1.87
C THR A 108 -30.21 -8.94 3.29
N LEU A 109 -29.01 -8.42 3.59
CA LEU A 109 -28.65 -7.85 4.88
C LEU A 109 -29.49 -6.60 5.19
N ILE A 110 -29.62 -5.68 4.23
CA ILE A 110 -30.47 -4.48 4.39
C ILE A 110 -31.93 -4.89 4.58
N PHE A 111 -32.43 -5.82 3.78
CA PHE A 111 -33.79 -6.34 3.88
C PHE A 111 -34.05 -6.99 5.25
N TYR A 112 -33.09 -7.78 5.75
CA TYR A 112 -33.12 -8.36 7.09
C TYR A 112 -33.18 -7.27 8.18
N LEU A 113 -32.32 -6.26 8.11
CA LEU A 113 -32.33 -5.14 9.08
C LEU A 113 -33.66 -4.36 9.04
N LEU A 114 -34.24 -4.16 7.85
CA LEU A 114 -35.55 -3.50 7.69
C LEU A 114 -36.69 -4.34 8.27
N ARG A 115 -36.71 -5.66 8.03
CA ARG A 115 -37.69 -6.58 8.62
C ARG A 115 -37.60 -6.61 10.15
N ARG A 116 -36.39 -6.56 10.69
CA ARG A 116 -36.18 -6.50 12.14
C ARG A 116 -36.77 -5.24 12.76
N ARG A 117 -36.70 -4.09 12.09
CA ARG A 117 -37.40 -2.85 12.52
C ARG A 117 -38.92 -2.98 12.51
N ARG A 118 -39.48 -3.95 11.75
CA ARG A 118 -40.91 -4.29 11.72
C ARG A 118 -41.28 -5.42 12.69
N CYS A 119 -40.38 -5.80 13.61
CA CYS A 119 -40.55 -6.86 14.59
C CYS A 119 -40.78 -8.27 14.01
N ILE A 120 -40.27 -8.52 12.80
CA ILE A 120 -40.25 -9.86 12.20
C ILE A 120 -38.86 -10.46 12.40
N TYR A 121 -38.78 -11.59 13.09
CA TYR A 121 -37.53 -12.26 13.47
C TYR A 121 -37.34 -13.54 12.65
N ASP A 122 -36.54 -13.47 11.59
CA ASP A 122 -36.25 -14.62 10.71
C ASP A 122 -35.06 -15.47 11.21
N ILE A 123 -34.15 -14.89 11.98
CA ILE A 123 -32.88 -15.50 12.44
C ILE A 123 -32.91 -15.58 13.98
N PRO A 124 -32.45 -16.69 14.60
CA PRO A 124 -32.39 -16.81 16.05
C PRO A 124 -31.58 -15.68 16.70
N GLU A 125 -32.04 -15.25 17.88
CA GLU A 125 -31.51 -14.10 18.63
C GLU A 125 -29.99 -14.14 18.87
N GLU A 126 -29.42 -15.31 19.12
CA GLU A 126 -27.98 -15.49 19.39
C GLU A 126 -27.11 -15.07 18.18
N CYS A 127 -27.50 -15.48 16.97
CA CYS A 127 -26.79 -15.12 15.74
C CYS A 127 -26.85 -13.61 15.49
N HIS A 128 -27.97 -12.97 15.80
CA HIS A 128 -28.08 -11.52 15.64
C HIS A 128 -27.21 -10.76 16.63
N GLN A 129 -27.17 -11.17 17.91
CA GLN A 129 -26.34 -10.50 18.92
C GLN A 129 -24.86 -10.54 18.53
N CYS A 130 -24.40 -11.67 18.01
CA CYS A 130 -23.07 -11.82 17.45
C CYS A 130 -22.82 -10.81 16.31
N LEU A 131 -23.71 -10.76 15.32
CA LEU A 131 -23.60 -9.83 14.19
C LEU A 131 -23.62 -8.36 14.65
N ALA A 132 -24.50 -8.00 15.58
CA ALA A 132 -24.58 -6.66 16.14
C ALA A 132 -23.28 -6.26 16.85
N SER A 133 -22.68 -7.18 17.62
CA SER A 133 -21.41 -6.92 18.30
C SER A 133 -20.28 -6.60 17.32
N PHE A 134 -20.23 -7.30 16.17
CA PHE A 134 -19.26 -7.03 15.11
C PHE A 134 -19.48 -5.66 14.46
N VAL A 135 -20.73 -5.27 14.23
CA VAL A 135 -21.06 -3.96 13.61
C VAL A 135 -20.74 -2.80 14.55
N THR A 136 -20.89 -2.98 15.88
CA THR A 136 -20.59 -1.92 16.86
C THR A 136 -19.11 -1.81 17.24
N ALA A 137 -18.31 -2.84 16.95
CA ALA A 137 -16.89 -2.90 17.30
C ALA A 137 -15.95 -2.34 16.21
N SER A 138 -16.48 -1.97 15.04
CA SER A 138 -15.75 -1.26 13.97
C SER A 138 -16.07 0.23 13.99
#